data_AF-A0A6C0BTA1-F1
#
_entry.id   AF-A0A6C0BTA1-F1
#
_cell.length_a   1.000
_cell.length_b   1.000
_cell.length_c   1.000
_cell.angle_alpha   90.00
_cell.angle_beta   90.00
_cell.angle_gamma   90.00
#
_symmetry.space_group_name_H-M   'P 1'
#
loop_
_entity.id
_entity.type
_entity.pdbx_description
1 polymer ?
#
loop_
_entity_poly.entity_id
_entity_poly.type
_entity_poly.pdbx_seq_one_letter_code
_entity_poly.pdbx_strand_id
1 'polypeptide(L)'
;MYKALTNYHFYNTVMNTYSYSLNQKNLILEPLSCILKLGLLEYKEKGTKISIIDNSIHFNEPSLTQGLIRLFNGDCREDLHNLYHPLIKSIEWYPLDDYSLLYQQCKKGLNLLNSVYDNNTTIHHTINHYISIIDGTNKIEMPETNPIIDQLKDIWSFEEIKAINELISLIVNGKNKEIYIKSLNDIISAKELTVNALIKKISTTY
;
A
#
# COMPACT_ATOMS: atom_id res chain seq x y z
N MET A 1 34.03 40.82 2.20
CA MET A 1 32.62 41.04 1.81
C MET A 1 31.98 39.66 1.60
N TYR A 2 31.51 39.04 2.67
CA TYR A 2 30.90 37.70 2.61
C TYR A 2 29.44 37.85 2.13
N LYS A 3 29.13 37.26 0.97
CA LYS A 3 27.74 37.17 0.48
C LYS A 3 26.98 36.26 1.44
N ALA A 4 25.96 36.80 2.11
CA ALA A 4 24.97 36.00 2.81
C ALA A 4 24.33 35.07 1.77
N LEU A 5 24.73 33.79 1.77
CA LEU A 5 23.96 32.72 1.16
C LEU A 5 22.67 32.65 1.95
N THR A 6 21.67 33.37 1.46
CA THR A 6 20.40 33.59 2.15
C THR A 6 19.67 32.27 2.33
N ASN A 7 19.00 32.11 3.47
CA ASN A 7 18.07 31.02 3.78
C ASN A 7 17.08 30.72 2.63
N TYR A 8 16.85 31.71 1.76
CA TYR A 8 16.09 31.58 0.52
C TYR A 8 16.67 30.60 -0.50
N HIS A 9 18.00 30.53 -0.68
CA HIS A 9 18.63 29.55 -1.56
C HIS A 9 18.66 28.15 -0.96
N PHE A 10 18.77 28.02 0.36
CA PHE A 10 18.60 26.74 1.04
C PHE A 10 17.14 26.27 0.93
N TYR A 11 16.17 27.15 1.24
CA TYR A 11 14.75 26.88 1.07
C TYR A 11 14.41 26.50 -0.37
N ASN A 12 14.91 27.23 -1.38
CA ASN A 12 14.68 26.90 -2.78
C ASN A 12 15.40 25.63 -3.22
N THR A 13 16.58 25.29 -2.67
CA THR A 13 17.25 24.01 -2.97
C THR A 13 16.48 22.85 -2.34
N VAL A 14 16.00 22.99 -1.10
CA VAL A 14 15.13 22.01 -0.43
C VAL A 14 13.80 21.87 -1.18
N MET A 15 13.16 22.98 -1.55
CA MET A 15 11.91 22.99 -2.30
C MET A 15 12.05 22.50 -3.74
N ASN A 16 13.18 22.77 -4.41
CA ASN A 16 13.43 22.23 -5.75
C ASN A 16 13.72 20.72 -5.69
N THR A 17 14.47 20.24 -4.70
CA THR A 17 14.67 18.80 -4.46
C THR A 17 13.34 18.12 -4.13
N TYR A 18 12.49 18.78 -3.34
CA TYR A 18 11.12 18.35 -3.04
C TYR A 18 10.24 18.32 -4.29
N SER A 19 10.29 19.37 -5.13
CA SER A 19 9.54 19.44 -6.39
C SER A 19 9.98 18.39 -7.42
N TYR A 20 11.25 17.99 -7.42
CA TYR A 20 11.75 16.92 -8.28
C TYR A 20 11.25 15.53 -7.81
N SER A 21 10.99 15.39 -6.50
CA SER A 21 10.36 14.18 -5.92
C SER A 21 8.84 14.12 -6.09
N LEU A 22 8.20 15.27 -6.37
CA LEU A 22 6.76 15.47 -6.56
C LEU A 22 6.27 15.17 -7.99
N ASN A 23 7.13 14.72 -8.90
CA ASN A 23 6.65 14.06 -10.12
C ASN A 23 5.77 12.89 -9.68
N GLN A 24 4.46 12.99 -9.90
CA GLN A 24 3.44 12.02 -9.50
C GLN A 24 3.96 10.60 -9.71
N LYS A 25 4.41 9.96 -8.62
CA LYS A 25 4.80 8.57 -8.64
C LYS A 25 3.49 7.79 -8.63
N ASN A 26 2.94 7.54 -9.82
CA ASN A 26 1.95 6.47 -9.98
C ASN A 26 2.68 5.16 -9.66
N LEU A 27 2.70 4.81 -8.38
CA LEU A 27 3.42 3.66 -7.87
C LEU A 27 2.57 2.43 -8.14
N ILE A 28 3.13 1.53 -8.94
CA ILE A 28 2.51 0.24 -9.19
C ILE A 28 2.78 -0.63 -7.97
N LEU A 29 1.73 -1.09 -7.31
CA LEU A 29 1.82 -2.11 -6.27
C LEU A 29 1.42 -3.47 -6.85
N GLU A 30 2.09 -4.51 -6.39
CA GLU A 30 1.70 -5.87 -6.73
C GLU A 30 0.38 -6.22 -6.01
N PRO A 31 -0.66 -6.69 -6.73
CA PRO A 31 -2.01 -6.87 -6.19
C PRO A 31 -2.14 -7.72 -4.93
N LEU A 32 -1.45 -8.86 -4.85
CA LEU A 32 -1.55 -9.74 -3.67
C LEU A 32 -0.83 -9.13 -2.46
N SER A 33 0.37 -8.61 -2.66
CA SER A 33 1.13 -7.89 -1.62
C SER A 33 0.32 -6.73 -1.07
N CYS A 34 -0.37 -5.98 -1.94
CA CYS A 34 -1.26 -4.88 -1.56
C CYS A 34 -2.36 -5.34 -0.59
N ILE A 35 -3.17 -6.34 -0.95
CA ILE A 35 -4.27 -6.80 -0.09
C ILE A 35 -3.77 -7.45 1.21
N LEU A 36 -2.63 -8.15 1.17
CA LEU A 36 -2.03 -8.75 2.35
C LEU A 36 -1.49 -7.70 3.32
N LYS A 37 -0.79 -6.69 2.80
CA LYS A 37 -0.25 -5.59 3.61
C LYS A 37 -1.37 -4.72 4.19
N LEU A 38 -2.43 -4.46 3.42
CA LEU A 38 -3.63 -3.83 3.96
C LEU A 38 -4.27 -4.71 5.05
N GLY A 39 -4.32 -6.03 4.89
CA GLY A 39 -4.82 -6.93 5.92
C GLY A 39 -4.02 -6.91 7.23
N LEU A 40 -2.69 -6.77 7.14
CA LEU A 40 -1.82 -6.63 8.31
C LEU A 40 -2.09 -5.37 9.14
N LEU A 41 -2.73 -4.35 8.55
CA LEU A 41 -3.05 -3.11 9.23
C LEU A 41 -3.99 -3.34 10.43
N GLU A 42 -4.86 -4.34 10.40
CA GLU A 42 -5.76 -4.71 11.52
C GLU A 42 -4.99 -5.01 12.82
N TYR A 43 -3.72 -5.41 12.72
CA TYR A 43 -2.88 -5.74 13.88
C TYR A 43 -1.99 -4.57 14.33
N LYS A 44 -2.22 -3.37 13.80
CA LYS A 44 -1.51 -2.14 14.19
C LYS A 44 -2.31 -1.31 15.19
N GLU A 45 -1.63 -0.37 15.82
CA GLU A 45 -2.25 0.55 16.76
C GLU A 45 -3.31 1.42 16.08
N LYS A 46 -4.38 1.74 16.80
CA LYS A 46 -5.43 2.65 16.31
C LYS A 46 -4.83 4.02 15.99
N GLY A 47 -5.16 4.57 14.82
CA GLY A 47 -4.59 5.83 14.33
C GLY A 47 -3.38 5.64 13.41
N THR A 48 -2.97 4.39 13.15
CA THR A 48 -1.97 4.07 12.13
C THR A 48 -2.44 4.51 10.75
N LYS A 49 -1.63 5.32 10.08
CA LYS A 49 -1.83 5.73 8.68
C LYS A 49 -0.90 4.95 7.76
N ILE A 50 -1.04 5.13 6.46
CA ILE A 50 -0.15 4.52 5.47
C ILE A 50 0.55 5.55 4.59
N SER A 51 1.74 5.19 4.10
CA SER A 51 2.43 5.83 2.98
C SER A 51 2.60 4.79 1.87
N ILE A 52 2.64 5.24 0.62
CA ILE A 52 2.97 4.38 -0.52
C ILE A 52 4.26 4.90 -1.12
N ILE A 53 5.33 4.13 -0.92
CA ILE A 53 6.69 4.48 -1.32
C ILE A 53 7.40 3.21 -1.78
N ASP A 54 8.34 3.33 -2.73
CA ASP A 54 9.13 2.20 -3.24
C ASP A 54 8.30 0.96 -3.63
N ASN A 55 7.11 1.16 -4.19
CA ASN A 55 6.21 0.07 -4.61
C ASN A 55 5.73 -0.82 -3.44
N SER A 56 5.71 -0.27 -2.23
CA SER A 56 5.23 -0.92 -1.01
C SER A 56 4.34 -0.01 -0.17
N ILE A 57 3.54 -0.62 0.72
CA ILE A 57 2.75 0.10 1.71
C ILE A 57 3.51 0.11 3.03
N HIS A 58 3.73 1.31 3.57
CA HIS A 58 4.43 1.52 4.84
C HIS A 58 3.45 1.99 5.91
N PHE A 59 3.58 1.45 7.13
CA PHE A 59 2.75 1.84 8.26
C PHE A 59 3.38 3.00 9.02
N ASN A 60 2.56 4.03 9.27
CA ASN A 60 2.91 5.19 10.08
C ASN A 60 2.15 5.10 11.40
N GLU A 61 2.75 4.45 12.38
CA GLU A 61 2.16 4.31 13.72
C GLU A 61 1.89 5.69 14.36
N PRO A 62 0.88 5.79 15.25
CA PRO A 62 0.53 7.05 15.90
C PRO A 62 1.73 7.63 16.63
N SER A 63 2.12 8.84 16.25
CA SER A 63 3.20 9.56 16.92
C SER A 63 2.98 11.06 16.83
N LEU A 64 3.55 11.82 17.77
CA LEU A 64 3.50 13.29 17.74
C LEU A 64 4.13 13.86 16.46
N THR A 65 5.04 13.12 15.85
CA THR A 65 5.73 13.47 14.60
C THR A 65 5.08 12.87 13.35
N GLN A 66 3.95 12.15 13.47
CA GLN A 66 3.29 11.48 12.34
C GLN A 66 2.95 12.45 11.20
N GLY A 67 2.54 13.68 11.52
CA GLY A 67 2.30 14.73 10.51
C GLY A 67 3.57 15.20 9.80
N LEU A 68 4.70 15.28 10.52
CA LEU A 68 5.99 15.70 9.98
C LEU A 68 6.58 14.61 9.08
N ILE A 69 6.53 13.34 9.50
CA ILE A 69 7.02 12.19 8.70
C ILE A 69 6.26 12.12 7.38
N ARG A 70 4.93 12.28 7.41
CA ARG A 70 4.10 12.31 6.20
C ARG A 70 4.44 13.49 5.29
N LEU A 71 4.70 14.66 5.85
CA LEU A 71 5.15 15.82 5.07
C LEU A 71 6.52 15.59 4.42
N PHE A 72 7.48 15.00 5.16
CA PHE A 72 8.82 14.63 4.65
C PHE A 72 8.76 13.57 3.56
N ASN A 73 7.84 12.60 3.66
CA ASN A 73 7.63 11.56 2.65
C ASN A 73 6.88 12.08 1.41
N GLY A 74 6.38 13.32 1.45
CA GLY A 74 5.56 13.89 0.37
C GLY A 74 4.13 13.38 0.34
N ASP A 75 3.69 12.68 1.40
CA ASP A 75 2.39 12.00 1.45
C ASP A 75 1.26 13.01 1.26
N CYS A 76 0.64 12.94 0.10
CA CYS A 76 -0.56 13.67 -0.24
C CYS A 76 -1.77 12.75 -0.15
N ARG A 77 -2.95 13.36 -0.04
CA ARG A 77 -4.22 12.66 -0.19
C ARG A 77 -4.29 11.86 -1.49
N GLU A 78 -3.61 12.36 -2.51
CA GLU A 78 -3.47 11.70 -3.79
C GLU A 78 -2.85 10.32 -3.62
N ASP A 79 -1.83 10.07 -2.80
CA ASP A 79 -1.13 8.77 -2.84
C ASP A 79 -2.02 7.54 -2.59
N LEU A 80 -3.14 7.69 -1.87
CA LEU A 80 -4.14 6.62 -1.71
C LEU A 80 -4.77 6.17 -3.04
N HIS A 81 -4.74 6.97 -4.11
CA HIS A 81 -5.17 6.57 -5.46
C HIS A 81 -4.36 5.38 -5.97
N ASN A 82 -3.10 5.23 -5.53
CA ASN A 82 -2.24 4.10 -5.92
C ASN A 82 -2.78 2.75 -5.45
N LEU A 83 -3.76 2.71 -4.53
CA LEU A 83 -4.44 1.47 -4.14
C LEU A 83 -5.49 1.02 -5.15
N TYR A 84 -6.06 1.92 -5.95
CA TYR A 84 -7.20 1.60 -6.80
C TYR A 84 -6.90 0.48 -7.81
N HIS A 85 -5.87 0.65 -8.65
CA HIS A 85 -5.52 -0.34 -9.67
C HIS A 85 -5.12 -1.71 -9.09
N PRO A 86 -4.24 -1.79 -8.07
CA PRO A 86 -3.90 -3.05 -7.42
C PRO A 86 -5.10 -3.78 -6.80
N LEU A 87 -6.06 -3.04 -6.22
CA LEU A 87 -7.28 -3.64 -5.66
C LEU A 87 -8.21 -4.18 -6.74
N ILE A 88 -8.30 -3.51 -7.89
CA ILE A 88 -9.10 -4.02 -9.01
C ILE A 88 -8.44 -5.25 -9.63
N LYS A 89 -7.11 -5.21 -9.82
CA LYS A 89 -6.34 -6.35 -10.34
C LYS A 89 -6.30 -7.53 -9.39
N SER A 90 -6.35 -7.32 -8.08
CA SER A 90 -6.41 -8.44 -7.15
C SER A 90 -7.69 -9.24 -7.33
N ILE A 91 -8.84 -8.58 -7.56
CA ILE A 91 -10.11 -9.26 -7.83
C ILE A 91 -10.05 -10.08 -9.13
N GLU A 92 -9.36 -9.57 -10.15
CA GLU A 92 -9.15 -10.28 -11.43
C GLU A 92 -8.26 -11.52 -11.26
N TRP A 93 -7.13 -11.39 -10.56
CA TRP A 93 -6.13 -12.45 -10.46
C TRP A 93 -6.40 -13.46 -9.34
N TYR A 94 -7.08 -13.00 -8.29
CA TYR A 94 -7.40 -13.74 -7.08
C TYR A 94 -8.90 -13.57 -6.80
N PRO A 95 -9.77 -14.36 -7.47
CA PRO A 95 -11.22 -14.23 -7.33
C PRO A 95 -11.71 -14.33 -5.88
N LEU A 96 -12.73 -13.53 -5.55
CA LEU A 96 -13.30 -13.44 -4.20
C LEU A 96 -13.72 -14.79 -3.61
N ASP A 97 -14.31 -15.67 -4.43
CA ASP A 97 -14.83 -16.97 -3.99
C ASP A 97 -13.71 -17.88 -3.48
N ASP A 98 -12.54 -17.85 -4.13
CA ASP A 98 -11.40 -18.70 -3.81
C ASP A 98 -10.51 -18.09 -2.71
N TYR A 99 -10.49 -16.76 -2.60
CA TYR A 99 -9.56 -16.02 -1.73
C TYR A 99 -10.26 -15.19 -0.64
N SER A 100 -11.49 -15.56 -0.28
CA SER A 100 -12.34 -14.83 0.67
C SER A 100 -11.65 -14.48 2.00
N LEU A 101 -10.82 -15.37 2.54
CA LEU A 101 -10.08 -15.12 3.79
C LEU A 101 -9.13 -13.93 3.67
N LEU A 102 -8.46 -13.77 2.53
CA LEU A 102 -7.54 -12.66 2.26
C LEU A 102 -8.29 -11.33 2.25
N TYR A 103 -9.40 -11.29 1.51
CA TYR A 103 -10.24 -10.10 1.39
C TYR A 103 -10.91 -9.73 2.72
N GLN A 104 -11.29 -10.72 3.53
CA GLN A 104 -11.80 -10.48 4.88
C GLN A 104 -10.75 -9.79 5.77
N GLN A 105 -9.48 -10.20 5.73
CA GLN A 105 -8.45 -9.49 6.50
C GLN A 105 -8.17 -8.10 5.91
N CYS A 106 -8.07 -7.99 4.58
CA CYS A 106 -7.89 -6.71 3.88
C CYS A 106 -8.97 -5.69 4.28
N LYS A 107 -10.24 -6.13 4.31
CA LYS A 107 -11.38 -5.31 4.74
C LYS A 107 -11.24 -4.81 6.17
N LYS A 108 -10.81 -5.66 7.11
CA LYS A 108 -10.58 -5.24 8.50
C LYS A 108 -9.53 -4.13 8.57
N GLY A 109 -8.40 -4.31 7.88
CA GLY A 109 -7.36 -3.30 7.79
C GLY A 109 -7.83 -2.00 7.15
N LEU A 110 -8.60 -2.05 6.05
CA LEU A 110 -9.20 -0.86 5.44
C LEU A 110 -10.20 -0.17 6.36
N ASN A 111 -10.99 -0.91 7.14
CA ASN A 111 -11.88 -0.32 8.15
C ASN A 111 -11.09 0.39 9.25
N LEU A 112 -9.99 -0.21 9.73
CA LEU A 112 -9.10 0.44 10.69
C LEU A 112 -8.54 1.75 10.09
N LEU A 113 -8.05 1.71 8.84
CA LEU A 113 -7.53 2.89 8.14
C LEU A 113 -8.61 3.97 8.01
N ASN A 114 -9.81 3.59 7.60
CA ASN A 114 -10.92 4.51 7.38
C ASN A 114 -11.32 5.23 8.67
N SER A 115 -11.23 4.54 9.81
CA SER A 115 -11.54 5.09 11.14
C SER A 115 -10.59 6.22 11.59
N VAL A 116 -9.45 6.39 10.90
CA VAL A 116 -8.47 7.44 11.18
C VAL A 116 -8.86 8.78 10.55
N TYR A 117 -9.72 8.77 9.53
CA TYR A 117 -10.10 9.96 8.78
C TYR A 117 -11.55 10.35 9.08
N ASP A 118 -11.81 11.65 9.22
CA ASP A 118 -13.16 12.14 9.45
C ASP A 118 -14.11 11.75 8.32
N ASN A 119 -15.35 11.39 8.67
CA ASN A 119 -16.36 10.85 7.75
C ASN A 119 -16.71 11.78 6.58
N ASN A 120 -16.46 13.09 6.72
CA ASN A 120 -16.74 14.10 5.70
C ASN A 120 -15.56 14.33 4.74
N THR A 121 -14.44 13.64 4.93
CA THR A 121 -13.26 13.77 4.07
C THR A 121 -13.42 12.86 2.86
N THR A 122 -12.95 13.30 1.69
CA THR A 122 -12.98 12.38 0.54
C THR A 122 -11.95 11.25 0.63
N ILE A 123 -10.94 11.32 1.52
CA ILE A 123 -10.15 10.13 1.88
C ILE A 123 -11.05 9.04 2.46
N HIS A 124 -11.91 9.39 3.41
CA HIS A 124 -12.85 8.46 4.01
C HIS A 124 -13.77 7.83 2.95
N HIS A 125 -14.31 8.64 2.04
CA HIS A 125 -15.13 8.14 0.93
C HIS A 125 -14.34 7.27 -0.06
N THR A 126 -13.08 7.60 -0.36
CA THR A 126 -12.20 6.79 -1.21
C THR A 126 -11.93 5.43 -0.58
N ILE A 127 -11.66 5.36 0.72
CA ILE A 127 -11.44 4.08 1.40
C ILE A 127 -12.74 3.26 1.46
N ASN A 128 -13.90 3.88 1.70
CA ASN A 128 -15.19 3.19 1.60
C ASN A 128 -15.43 2.62 0.19
N HIS A 129 -15.03 3.35 -0.85
CA HIS A 129 -15.08 2.85 -2.21
C HIS A 129 -14.18 1.62 -2.40
N TYR A 130 -12.95 1.64 -1.87
CA TYR A 130 -12.06 0.47 -1.89
C TYR A 130 -12.64 -0.74 -1.15
N ILE A 131 -13.28 -0.53 0.00
CA ILE A 131 -14.01 -1.57 0.71
C ILE A 131 -15.12 -2.15 -0.18
N SER A 132 -15.90 -1.31 -0.86
CA SER A 132 -16.97 -1.77 -1.75
C SER A 132 -16.48 -2.63 -2.92
N ILE A 133 -15.28 -2.35 -3.44
CA ILE A 133 -14.61 -3.12 -4.50
C ILE A 133 -14.25 -4.51 -3.98
N ILE A 134 -13.53 -4.58 -2.86
CA ILE A 134 -13.09 -5.88 -2.32
C ILE A 134 -14.21 -6.68 -1.66
N ASP A 135 -15.37 -6.06 -1.40
CA ASP A 135 -16.58 -6.75 -0.99
C ASP A 135 -17.40 -7.30 -2.17
N GLY A 136 -17.00 -6.99 -3.42
CA GLY A 136 -17.76 -7.36 -4.62
C GLY A 136 -19.13 -6.65 -4.74
N THR A 137 -19.42 -5.69 -3.86
CA THR A 137 -20.68 -4.93 -3.86
C THR A 137 -20.74 -3.86 -4.94
N ASN A 138 -19.58 -3.48 -5.48
CA ASN A 138 -19.46 -2.52 -6.55
C ASN A 138 -19.15 -3.22 -7.88
N LYS A 139 -19.80 -2.78 -8.97
CA LYS A 139 -19.48 -3.29 -10.30
C LYS A 139 -18.14 -2.71 -10.72
N ILE A 140 -17.20 -3.59 -11.00
CA ILE A 140 -15.85 -3.22 -11.40
C ILE A 140 -15.82 -3.14 -12.93
N GLU A 141 -15.55 -1.95 -13.47
CA GLU A 141 -15.05 -1.83 -14.83
C GLU A 141 -13.53 -2.00 -14.77
N MET A 142 -12.99 -2.98 -15.48
CA MET A 142 -11.54 -3.19 -15.53
C MET A 142 -10.92 -2.05 -16.35
N PRO A 143 -10.12 -1.16 -15.73
CA PRO A 143 -9.50 -0.07 -16.47
C PRO A 143 -8.41 -0.62 -17.40
N GLU A 144 -8.09 0.11 -18.47
CA GLU A 144 -6.86 -0.15 -19.23
C GLU A 144 -5.67 -0.02 -18.28
N THR A 145 -4.95 -1.12 -18.05
CA THR A 145 -3.86 -1.17 -17.09
C THR A 145 -2.50 -0.95 -17.75
N ASN A 146 -1.58 -0.38 -17.00
CA ASN A 146 -0.18 -0.29 -17.41
C ASN A 146 0.36 -1.71 -17.68
N PRO A 147 0.92 -2.01 -18.87
CA PRO A 147 1.45 -3.35 -19.19
C PRO A 147 2.49 -3.88 -18.20
N ILE A 148 3.13 -3.00 -17.42
CA ILE A 148 4.06 -3.36 -16.34
C ILE A 148 3.34 -4.13 -15.24
N ILE A 149 2.08 -3.82 -14.92
CA ILE A 149 1.36 -4.53 -13.86
C ILE A 149 1.19 -6.00 -14.23
N ASP A 150 0.87 -6.32 -15.48
CA ASP A 150 0.66 -7.71 -15.90
C ASP A 150 1.94 -8.55 -15.83
N GLN A 151 3.13 -7.91 -15.85
CA GLN A 151 4.41 -8.59 -15.59
C GLN A 151 4.60 -8.99 -14.12
N LEU A 152 3.78 -8.46 -13.20
CA LEU A 152 3.80 -8.78 -11.78
C LEU A 152 2.94 -10.00 -11.42
N LYS A 153 2.15 -10.53 -12.35
CA LYS A 153 1.18 -11.61 -12.09
C LYS A 153 1.81 -12.87 -11.51
N ASP A 154 3.02 -13.19 -11.95
CA ASP A 154 3.73 -14.40 -11.56
C ASP A 154 4.71 -14.17 -10.39
N ILE A 155 4.62 -13.02 -9.69
CA ILE A 155 5.46 -12.74 -8.51
C ILE A 155 5.18 -13.73 -7.37
N TRP A 156 3.95 -14.20 -7.25
CA TRP A 156 3.55 -15.18 -6.25
C TRP A 156 3.23 -16.53 -6.91
N SER A 157 3.90 -17.58 -6.45
CA SER A 157 3.57 -18.95 -6.87
C SER A 157 2.31 -19.44 -6.15
N PHE A 158 1.64 -20.42 -6.75
CA PHE A 158 0.47 -21.05 -6.16
C PHE A 158 0.76 -21.65 -4.77
N GLU A 159 1.92 -22.28 -4.59
CA GLU A 159 2.37 -22.87 -3.34
C GLU A 159 2.61 -21.81 -2.26
N GLU A 160 3.19 -20.66 -2.65
CA GLU A 160 3.37 -19.54 -1.74
C GLU A 160 2.02 -19.00 -1.27
N ILE A 161 1.06 -18.82 -2.19
CA ILE A 161 -0.28 -18.34 -1.83
C ILE A 161 -0.98 -19.32 -0.88
N LYS A 162 -0.84 -20.63 -1.12
CA LYS A 162 -1.36 -21.65 -0.21
C LYS A 162 -0.72 -21.53 1.19
N ALA A 163 0.59 -21.37 1.27
CA ALA A 163 1.29 -21.20 2.54
C ALA A 163 0.84 -19.91 3.27
N ILE A 164 0.59 -18.82 2.54
CA ILE A 164 0.06 -17.57 3.08
C ILE A 164 -1.35 -17.76 3.65
N ASN A 165 -2.23 -18.49 2.97
CA ASN A 165 -3.58 -18.79 3.47
C ASN A 165 -3.55 -19.58 4.79
N GLU A 166 -2.66 -20.57 4.90
CA GLU A 166 -2.45 -21.30 6.17
C GLU A 166 -1.91 -20.37 7.26
N LEU A 167 -0.93 -19.51 6.92
CA LEU A 167 -0.36 -18.56 7.86
C LEU A 167 -1.40 -17.57 8.39
N ILE A 168 -2.27 -17.06 7.52
CA ILE A 168 -3.39 -16.18 7.90
C ILE A 168 -4.39 -16.94 8.78
N SER A 169 -4.69 -18.18 8.46
CA SER A 169 -5.55 -19.02 9.29
C SER A 169 -4.99 -19.20 10.71
N LEU A 170 -3.67 -19.33 10.84
CA LEU A 170 -2.98 -19.35 12.14
C LEU A 170 -3.02 -18.00 12.85
N ILE A 171 -2.93 -16.88 12.13
CA ILE A 171 -3.07 -15.53 12.72
C ILE A 171 -4.50 -15.32 13.26
N VAL A 172 -5.51 -15.73 12.49
CA VAL A 172 -6.93 -15.52 12.83
C VAL A 172 -7.37 -16.40 14.00
N ASN A 173 -6.94 -17.66 14.03
CA ASN A 173 -7.42 -18.65 15.00
C ASN A 173 -6.43 -18.94 16.15
N GLY A 174 -5.17 -18.53 16.02
CA GLY A 174 -4.09 -18.93 16.91
C GLY A 174 -3.90 -18.03 18.13
N LYS A 175 -3.43 -18.63 19.23
CA LYS A 175 -3.07 -17.90 20.46
C LYS A 175 -1.74 -17.14 20.33
N ASN A 176 -0.80 -17.65 19.52
CA ASN A 176 0.55 -17.07 19.32
C ASN A 176 0.64 -16.32 17.98
N LYS A 177 -0.31 -15.42 17.71
CA LYS A 177 -0.44 -14.74 16.41
C LYS A 177 0.74 -13.84 16.03
N GLU A 178 1.49 -13.32 17.01
CA GLU A 178 2.59 -12.37 16.76
C GLU A 178 3.70 -12.94 15.88
N ILE A 179 4.09 -14.20 16.12
CA ILE A 179 5.10 -14.88 15.29
C ILE A 179 4.62 -14.98 13.84
N TYR A 180 3.36 -15.37 13.66
CA TYR A 180 2.79 -15.54 12.32
C TYR A 180 2.59 -14.20 11.60
N ILE A 181 2.20 -13.14 12.31
CA ILE A 181 2.12 -11.77 11.78
C ILE A 181 3.50 -11.32 11.32
N LYS A 182 4.53 -11.53 12.14
CA LYS A 182 5.91 -11.17 11.79
C LYS A 182 6.37 -11.94 10.55
N SER A 183 6.18 -13.26 10.51
CA SER A 183 6.52 -14.08 9.35
C SER A 183 5.80 -13.62 8.08
N LEU A 184 4.50 -13.32 8.17
CA LEU A 184 3.71 -12.84 7.05
C LEU A 184 4.26 -11.51 6.53
N ASN A 185 4.54 -10.57 7.44
CA ASN A 185 5.12 -9.28 7.08
C ASN A 185 6.51 -9.43 6.42
N ASP A 186 7.36 -10.29 6.95
CA ASP A 186 8.72 -10.53 6.41
C ASP A 186 8.64 -11.12 4.98
N ILE A 187 7.70 -12.04 4.71
CA ILE A 187 7.47 -12.60 3.37
C ILE A 187 6.96 -11.52 2.40
N ILE A 188 5.95 -10.75 2.80
CA ILE A 188 5.40 -9.66 1.96
C ILE A 188 6.49 -8.66 1.63
N SER A 189 7.29 -8.23 2.62
CA SER A 189 8.35 -7.26 2.38
C SER A 189 9.47 -7.78 1.48
N ALA A 190 9.77 -9.09 1.48
CA ALA A 190 10.66 -9.67 0.50
C ALA A 190 10.09 -9.60 -0.94
N LYS A 191 8.78 -9.81 -1.10
CA LYS A 191 8.09 -9.68 -2.40
C LYS A 191 8.03 -8.23 -2.86
N GLU A 192 7.70 -7.30 -1.97
CA GLU A 192 7.71 -5.85 -2.22
C GLU A 192 9.08 -5.38 -2.74
N LEU A 193 10.18 -5.82 -2.12
CA LEU A 193 11.55 -5.50 -2.58
C LEU A 193 11.83 -6.06 -3.98
N THR A 194 11.35 -7.26 -4.27
CA THR A 194 11.49 -7.89 -5.60
C THR A 194 10.74 -7.09 -6.66
N VAL A 195 9.52 -6.66 -6.35
CA VAL A 195 8.67 -5.83 -7.22
C VAL A 195 9.33 -4.47 -7.48
N ASN A 196 9.85 -3.80 -6.44
CA ASN A 196 10.56 -2.54 -6.58
C ASN A 196 11.78 -2.67 -7.51
N ALA A 197 12.58 -3.73 -7.35
CA ALA A 197 13.74 -3.99 -8.19
C ALA A 197 13.34 -4.27 -9.65
N LEU A 198 12.27 -5.04 -9.88
CA LEU A 198 11.74 -5.32 -11.21
C LEU A 198 11.28 -4.04 -11.90
N ILE A 199 10.46 -3.22 -11.22
CA ILE A 199 9.94 -1.96 -11.76
C ILE A 199 11.08 -1.00 -12.08
N LYS A 200 12.07 -0.86 -11.18
CA LYS A 200 13.26 -0.03 -11.44
C LYS A 200 14.00 -0.50 -12.70
N LYS A 201 14.21 -1.82 -12.85
CA LYS A 201 14.86 -2.40 -14.03
C LYS A 201 14.08 -2.10 -15.32
N ILE A 202 12.76 -2.28 -15.31
CA ILE A 202 11.89 -2.00 -16.47
C ILE A 202 11.97 -0.52 -16.83
N SER A 203 11.81 0.36 -15.85
CA SER A 203 11.83 1.82 -16.05
C SER A 203 13.18 2.37 -16.51
N THR A 204 14.29 1.69 -16.22
CA THR A 204 15.64 2.07 -16.72
C THR A 204 15.95 1.54 -18.12
N THR A 205 15.12 0.64 -18.66
CA THR A 205 15.34 0.01 -19.98
C THR A 205 14.60 0.74 -21.11
N TYR A 206 13.71 1.69 -20.77
CA TYR A 206 13.05 2.63 -21.70
C TYR A 206 13.74 4.00 -21.67
#